data_AF-A0A511J060-F1
#
_entry.id   AF-A0A511J060-F1
#
_cell.length_a   1.000
_cell.length_b   1.000
_cell.length_c   1.000
_cell.angle_alpha   90.00
_cell.angle_beta   90.00
_cell.angle_gamma   90.00
#
_symmetry.space_group_name_H-M   'P 1'
#
loop_
_entity.id
_entity.type
_entity.pdbx_description
1 polymer ?
#
loop_
_entity_poly.entity_id
_entity_poly.type
_entity_poly.pdbx_seq_one_letter_code
_entity_poly.pdbx_strand_id
1 'polypeptide(L)'
;MAKWNVILSTTEPYNYVGMIQVRQGDVSTQKLVVEVVEHGKLKTFDGLVPFFINTTKFGENQPVEQKVQEYSPGQARLVYTLSEPDWQWGGENTAHFSFRSLNGDGTWSEQFSTQDFTYRVISGISRSQLRDSGCVWTFEDLLRKFKDYMVQGKNDWEQWLEENRELLENIDPGGTIINILNEAKGNYDSLADRLNDIQNKKLSVSSSVRQITDGGYSVPSNFDEVIANIDHQLFNVAFITDTHVDGMGKDSAFTTGDSSTNPRRWSTLAKFKEMAKHCDVTVYGGDNCDCNSGRTGEFKIGVRDFGRTHSMAIQKRFANFASVWKKDVIVCRGNHDTGKIPYAWIGHTPETCLNSADMHHLYNGTFGGRLFPDKGIAIYRIDTDDYSDALDSNGQYKEFSGHTKDGEIGKIGAEQLKDFGTFLTNLDRSYHVLLVGHIPLDDSATGVWNTAALRTLIDGFKQGVSVTIDYDSLTGEPSESVTGSEVFDFSTKGPGVIIAYICGHEHWETVRNLGTLKMIVGTCAFTKDTSVDFEAFYQLSIDKTARMLIMNGVGRATKRSFSY
;
A
#
# COMPACT_ATOMS: atom_id res chain seq x y z
N MET A 1 38.84 4.35 -9.13
CA MET A 1 38.07 5.61 -9.24
C MET A 1 38.98 6.72 -8.76
N ALA A 2 39.38 7.63 -9.64
CA ALA A 2 40.20 8.78 -9.28
C ALA A 2 39.31 9.90 -8.75
N LYS A 3 39.72 10.50 -7.63
CA LYS A 3 39.04 11.62 -6.98
C LYS A 3 39.99 12.80 -6.94
N TRP A 4 39.54 13.93 -7.48
CA TRP A 4 40.28 15.19 -7.52
C TRP A 4 39.63 16.14 -6.52
N ASN A 5 40.29 16.39 -5.39
CA ASN A 5 39.82 17.38 -4.43
C ASN A 5 40.26 18.77 -4.90
N VAL A 6 39.30 19.66 -5.12
CA VAL A 6 39.55 21.01 -5.63
C VAL A 6 38.81 22.04 -4.82
N ILE A 7 39.43 23.20 -4.62
CA ILE A 7 38.83 24.36 -3.99
C ILE A 7 38.63 25.40 -5.08
N LEU A 8 37.39 25.81 -5.32
CA LEU A 8 37.03 26.75 -6.38
C LEU A 8 36.44 28.01 -5.78
N SER A 9 37.06 29.15 -6.08
CA SER A 9 36.64 30.46 -5.66
C SER A 9 35.69 31.11 -6.67
N THR A 10 34.73 31.89 -6.17
CA THR A 10 33.90 32.83 -6.96
C THR A 10 34.62 34.17 -7.19
N THR A 11 35.62 34.51 -6.37
CA THR A 11 36.23 35.84 -6.31
C THR A 11 37.71 35.87 -6.68
N GLU A 12 38.45 34.77 -6.50
CA GLU A 12 39.87 34.75 -6.85
C GLU A 12 40.06 34.50 -8.35
N PRO A 13 40.84 35.33 -9.06
CA PRO A 13 40.90 35.35 -10.52
C PRO A 13 41.48 34.07 -11.14
N TYR A 14 42.15 33.23 -10.35
CA TYR A 14 42.72 31.97 -10.81
C TYR A 14 42.50 30.86 -9.79
N ASN A 15 41.63 29.92 -10.13
CA ASN A 15 41.47 28.69 -9.36
C ASN A 15 42.59 27.71 -9.71
N TYR A 16 43.66 27.71 -8.92
CA TYR A 16 44.75 26.75 -9.10
C TYR A 16 44.36 25.38 -8.55
N VAL A 17 43.85 24.52 -9.43
CA VAL A 17 43.38 23.15 -9.09
C VAL A 17 44.46 22.06 -9.23
N GLY A 18 45.71 22.45 -9.49
CA GLY A 18 46.77 21.52 -9.88
C GLY A 18 46.53 20.89 -11.26
N MET A 19 47.27 19.83 -11.58
CA MET A 19 47.16 19.16 -12.88
C MET A 19 46.11 18.05 -12.83
N ILE A 20 44.87 18.37 -13.24
CA ILE A 20 43.80 17.39 -13.43
C ILE A 20 43.95 16.76 -14.82
N GLN A 21 44.17 15.44 -14.87
CA GLN A 21 44.28 14.70 -16.13
C GLN A 21 43.18 13.65 -16.25
N VAL A 22 42.45 13.71 -17.35
CA VAL A 22 41.29 12.86 -17.64
C VAL A 22 41.54 12.11 -18.94
N ARG A 23 41.35 10.79 -18.97
CA ARG A 23 41.53 10.00 -20.20
C ARG A 23 40.22 9.92 -20.98
N GLN A 24 40.27 10.12 -22.30
CA GLN A 24 39.10 9.90 -23.15
C GLN A 24 38.62 8.44 -23.07
N GLY A 25 37.31 8.25 -22.91
CA GLY A 25 36.69 6.92 -22.79
C GLY A 25 36.71 6.32 -21.38
N ASP A 26 37.12 7.09 -20.37
CA ASP A 26 37.18 6.65 -18.97
C ASP A 26 35.82 6.83 -18.26
N VAL A 27 34.86 5.94 -18.58
CA VAL A 27 33.45 6.06 -18.15
C VAL A 27 33.29 5.98 -16.62
N SER A 28 32.78 7.05 -16.02
CA SER A 28 32.31 7.11 -14.62
C SER A 28 33.36 6.86 -13.53
N THR A 29 34.66 7.00 -13.84
CA THR A 29 35.74 6.77 -12.86
C THR A 29 36.40 8.04 -12.33
N GLN A 30 36.16 9.19 -12.95
CA GLN A 30 36.80 10.49 -12.67
C GLN A 30 35.83 11.43 -11.95
N LYS A 31 36.06 11.68 -10.66
CA LYS A 31 35.22 12.56 -9.84
C LYS A 31 35.98 13.81 -9.39
N LEU A 32 35.36 14.98 -9.56
CA LEU A 32 35.78 16.23 -8.94
C LEU A 32 35.02 16.40 -7.62
N VAL A 33 35.73 16.47 -6.51
CA VAL A 33 35.17 16.79 -5.19
C VAL A 33 35.52 18.25 -4.91
N VAL A 34 34.52 19.11 -4.98
CA VAL A 34 34.67 20.56 -5.03
C VAL A 34 34.21 21.19 -3.73
N GLU A 35 35.05 22.05 -3.15
CA GLU A 35 34.66 23.01 -2.12
C GLU A 35 34.55 24.42 -2.73
N VAL A 36 33.42 25.08 -2.50
CA VAL A 36 33.14 26.41 -3.05
C VAL A 36 33.49 27.48 -2.03
N VAL A 37 34.30 28.46 -2.43
CA VAL A 37 34.74 29.55 -1.55
C VAL A 37 34.49 30.93 -2.14
N GLU A 38 34.27 31.91 -1.29
CA GLU A 38 34.15 33.33 -1.62
C GLU A 38 34.98 34.13 -0.61
N HIS A 39 35.91 34.95 -1.10
CA HIS A 39 36.86 35.69 -0.24
C HIS A 39 37.57 34.80 0.80
N GLY A 40 37.99 33.59 0.39
CA GLY A 40 38.69 32.63 1.25
C GLY A 40 37.82 31.92 2.30
N LYS A 41 36.49 32.11 2.29
CA LYS A 41 35.54 31.43 3.19
C LYS A 41 34.60 30.52 2.41
N LEU A 42 34.11 29.45 3.05
CA LEU A 42 33.12 28.56 2.45
C LEU A 42 31.85 29.34 2.05
N LYS A 43 31.38 29.12 0.81
CA LYS A 43 30.19 29.74 0.24
C LYS A 43 29.10 28.69 0.08
N THR A 44 28.11 28.69 0.99
CA THR A 44 26.94 27.83 0.84
C THR A 44 26.05 28.32 -0.31
N PHE A 45 25.26 27.42 -0.85
CA PHE A 45 24.40 27.69 -2.02
C PHE A 45 23.02 27.06 -1.87
N ASP A 46 22.46 27.16 -0.65
CA ASP A 46 21.13 26.64 -0.31
C ASP A 46 20.05 27.19 -1.26
N GLY A 47 19.21 26.28 -1.77
CA GLY A 47 18.19 26.60 -2.76
C GLY A 47 18.68 26.74 -4.21
N LEU A 48 19.98 26.56 -4.47
CA LEU A 48 20.55 26.64 -5.82
C LEU A 48 21.01 25.27 -6.32
N VAL A 49 20.93 25.11 -7.63
CA VAL A 49 21.33 23.89 -8.35
C VAL A 49 22.65 24.17 -9.09
N PRO A 50 23.70 23.37 -8.86
CA PRO A 50 24.95 23.50 -9.59
C PRO A 50 24.90 22.84 -10.98
N PHE A 51 25.54 23.50 -11.94
CA PHE A 51 25.77 23.05 -13.30
C PHE A 51 27.25 23.14 -13.63
N PHE A 52 27.81 22.08 -14.21
CA PHE A 52 29.15 22.09 -14.80
C PHE A 52 29.07 22.67 -16.22
N ILE A 53 29.89 23.68 -16.48
CA ILE A 53 29.95 24.37 -17.77
C ILE A 53 31.38 24.27 -18.31
N ASN A 54 31.57 23.57 -19.44
CA ASN A 54 32.83 23.60 -20.19
C ASN A 54 32.75 24.67 -21.28
N THR A 55 33.67 25.63 -21.20
CA THR A 55 33.72 26.82 -22.04
C THR A 55 34.67 26.73 -23.23
N THR A 56 35.45 25.65 -23.34
CA THR A 56 36.55 25.47 -24.29
C THR A 56 36.18 25.77 -25.75
N LYS A 57 34.94 25.47 -26.15
CA LYS A 57 34.44 25.60 -27.52
C LYS A 57 33.24 26.56 -27.63
N PHE A 58 33.10 27.53 -26.73
CA PHE A 58 32.04 28.56 -26.85
C PHE A 58 32.12 29.33 -28.17
N GLY A 59 33.32 29.69 -28.63
CA GLY A 59 33.51 30.40 -29.91
C GLY A 59 33.10 29.59 -31.15
N GLU A 60 32.91 28.28 -30.99
CA GLU A 60 32.44 27.36 -32.03
C GLU A 60 30.98 26.93 -31.78
N ASN A 61 30.25 27.60 -30.86
CA ASN A 61 28.87 27.29 -30.45
C ASN A 61 28.68 25.83 -29.97
N GLN A 62 29.68 25.27 -29.29
CA GLN A 62 29.64 23.92 -28.74
C GLN A 62 29.97 23.88 -27.23
N PRO A 63 29.24 24.63 -26.38
CA PRO A 63 29.42 24.51 -24.93
C PRO A 63 28.92 23.14 -24.43
N VAL A 64 29.51 22.67 -23.34
CA VAL A 64 28.97 21.52 -22.60
C VAL A 64 28.36 22.05 -21.31
N GLU A 65 27.07 21.76 -21.12
CA GLU A 65 26.36 22.06 -19.89
C GLU A 65 25.80 20.76 -19.31
N GLN A 66 26.11 20.49 -18.03
CA GLN A 66 25.68 19.29 -17.33
C GLN A 66 25.19 19.63 -15.92
N LYS A 67 24.03 19.12 -15.54
CA LYS A 67 23.52 19.27 -14.17
C LYS A 67 24.31 18.38 -13.20
N VAL A 68 24.78 18.93 -12.09
CA VAL A 68 25.47 18.17 -11.03
C VAL A 68 24.45 17.37 -10.22
N GLN A 69 24.73 16.08 -9.99
CA GLN A 69 23.79 15.15 -9.32
C GLN A 69 24.04 14.99 -7.82
N GLU A 70 25.28 15.17 -7.35
CA GLU A 70 25.69 14.94 -5.96
C GLU A 70 26.23 16.25 -5.38
N TYR A 71 25.50 16.89 -4.46
CA TYR A 71 25.93 18.13 -3.83
C TYR A 71 25.29 18.32 -2.44
N SER A 72 25.96 19.10 -1.60
CA SER A 72 25.58 19.44 -0.22
C SER A 72 25.67 20.96 -0.03
N PRO A 73 24.60 21.71 -0.34
CA PRO A 73 24.62 23.18 -0.37
C PRO A 73 25.05 23.82 0.95
N GLY A 74 24.49 23.36 2.08
CA GLY A 74 24.83 23.85 3.42
C GLY A 74 26.26 23.52 3.87
N GLN A 75 26.98 22.65 3.15
CA GLN A 75 28.40 22.35 3.38
C GLN A 75 29.32 23.01 2.36
N ALA A 76 28.79 23.82 1.43
CA ALA A 76 29.53 24.42 0.32
C ALA A 76 30.30 23.38 -0.53
N ARG A 77 29.73 22.19 -0.71
CA ARG A 77 30.40 21.04 -1.35
C ARG A 77 29.58 20.44 -2.48
N LEU A 78 30.26 20.01 -3.55
CA LEU A 78 29.67 19.20 -4.62
C LEU A 78 30.62 18.13 -5.14
N VAL A 79 30.05 17.09 -5.73
CA VAL A 79 30.79 16.00 -6.38
C VAL A 79 30.30 15.89 -7.81
N TYR A 80 31.19 16.15 -8.76
CA TYR A 80 30.90 16.04 -10.18
C TYR A 80 31.62 14.84 -10.78
N THR A 81 30.87 13.93 -11.39
CA THR A 81 31.46 12.81 -12.14
C THR A 81 31.55 13.22 -13.60
N LEU A 82 32.76 13.25 -14.16
CA LEU A 82 32.95 13.58 -15.57
C LEU A 82 32.29 12.50 -16.44
N SER A 83 31.69 12.95 -17.52
CA SER A 83 30.90 12.17 -18.46
C SER A 83 31.44 12.32 -19.88
N GLU A 84 30.86 11.58 -20.83
CA GLU A 84 31.33 11.56 -22.22
C GLU A 84 31.47 12.95 -22.87
N PRO A 85 30.51 13.88 -22.71
CA PRO A 85 30.66 15.26 -23.19
C PRO A 85 31.84 16.01 -22.59
N ASP A 86 32.24 15.72 -21.35
CA ASP A 86 33.26 16.51 -20.64
C ASP A 86 34.69 16.16 -21.07
N TRP A 87 34.91 14.99 -21.68
CA TRP A 87 36.21 14.58 -22.23
C TRP A 87 36.21 14.46 -23.76
N GLN A 88 35.26 15.09 -24.44
CA GLN A 88 35.18 15.02 -25.90
C GLN A 88 36.32 15.80 -26.59
N TRP A 89 36.78 16.91 -25.99
CA TRP A 89 37.85 17.74 -26.53
C TRP A 89 39.21 17.35 -25.95
N GLY A 90 40.06 16.73 -26.76
CA GLY A 90 41.44 16.43 -26.36
C GLY A 90 42.26 17.71 -26.15
N GLY A 91 43.13 17.71 -25.14
CA GLY A 91 43.94 18.89 -24.78
C GLY A 91 43.45 19.61 -23.52
N GLU A 92 43.85 20.85 -23.36
CA GLU A 92 43.44 21.69 -22.23
C GLU A 92 42.00 22.17 -22.44
N ASN A 93 41.18 22.03 -21.39
CA ASN A 93 39.79 22.46 -21.35
C ASN A 93 39.60 23.46 -20.22
N THR A 94 38.76 24.45 -20.44
CA THR A 94 38.35 25.47 -19.47
C THR A 94 36.92 25.20 -19.03
N ALA A 95 36.66 25.24 -17.73
CA ALA A 95 35.33 25.03 -17.17
C ALA A 95 35.09 25.80 -15.86
N HIS A 96 33.83 25.94 -15.48
CA HIS A 96 33.40 26.45 -14.17
C HIS A 96 32.11 25.78 -13.71
N PHE A 97 31.71 26.07 -12.46
CA PHE A 97 30.40 25.69 -11.95
C PHE A 97 29.49 26.92 -11.84
N SER A 98 28.30 26.82 -12.44
CA SER A 98 27.22 27.82 -12.39
C SER A 98 26.15 27.38 -11.39
N PHE A 99 25.71 28.28 -10.51
CA PHE A 99 24.69 27.99 -9.49
C PHE A 99 23.41 28.74 -9.82
N ARG A 100 22.33 28.01 -10.10
CA ARG A 100 21.11 28.56 -10.68
C ARG A 100 19.87 28.28 -9.82
N SER A 101 18.91 29.19 -9.86
CA SER A 101 17.56 29.00 -9.33
C SER A 101 16.59 28.62 -10.44
N LEU A 102 15.61 27.75 -10.14
CA LEU A 102 14.52 27.42 -11.05
C LEU A 102 13.39 28.44 -10.88
N ASN A 103 13.04 29.12 -11.96
CA ASN A 103 11.93 30.06 -12.00
C ASN A 103 10.59 29.33 -12.12
N GLY A 104 9.49 29.99 -11.76
CA GLY A 104 8.13 29.42 -11.83
C GLY A 104 7.65 29.07 -13.25
N ASP A 105 8.34 29.57 -14.29
CA ASP A 105 8.08 29.26 -15.70
C ASP A 105 8.95 28.10 -16.25
N GLY A 106 9.75 27.45 -15.39
CA GLY A 106 10.63 26.36 -15.77
C GLY A 106 11.99 26.80 -16.34
N THR A 107 12.29 28.10 -16.38
CA THR A 107 13.61 28.61 -16.82
C THR A 107 14.61 28.67 -15.67
N TRP A 108 15.91 28.61 -15.97
CA TRP A 108 16.98 28.72 -14.99
C TRP A 108 17.60 30.11 -15.01
N SER A 109 17.76 30.72 -13.83
CA SER A 109 18.50 31.98 -13.67
C SER A 109 19.78 31.76 -12.88
N GLU A 110 20.92 32.07 -13.49
CA GLU A 110 22.21 32.05 -12.81
C GLU A 110 22.26 33.11 -11.71
N GLN A 111 22.68 32.68 -10.52
CA GLN A 111 22.86 33.55 -9.35
C GLN A 111 24.32 33.91 -9.15
N PHE A 112 25.21 32.94 -9.31
CA PHE A 112 26.66 33.14 -9.34
C PHE A 112 27.37 31.94 -9.98
N SER A 113 28.67 32.10 -10.26
CA SER A 113 29.54 31.02 -10.75
C SER A 113 30.89 31.03 -10.03
N THR A 114 31.59 29.90 -10.05
CA THR A 114 33.02 29.89 -9.73
C THR A 114 33.80 30.54 -10.87
N GLN A 115 34.99 31.06 -10.57
CA GLN A 115 35.95 31.41 -11.61
C GLN A 115 36.40 30.15 -12.36
N ASP A 116 36.83 30.35 -13.61
CA ASP A 116 37.27 29.26 -14.47
C ASP A 116 38.45 28.48 -13.87
N PHE A 117 38.48 27.18 -14.12
CA PHE A 117 39.61 26.29 -13.87
C PHE A 117 39.91 25.47 -15.13
N THR A 118 41.13 24.93 -15.20
CA THR A 118 41.57 24.13 -16.34
C THR A 118 41.76 22.66 -15.96
N TYR A 119 41.44 21.78 -16.90
CA TYR A 119 41.75 20.35 -16.83
C TYR A 119 42.21 19.85 -18.19
N ARG A 120 43.01 18.79 -18.21
CA ARG A 120 43.59 18.25 -19.45
C ARG A 120 43.02 16.89 -19.78
N VAL A 121 42.50 16.78 -21.00
CA VAL A 121 42.02 15.52 -21.57
C VAL A 121 43.14 14.88 -22.39
N ILE A 122 43.56 13.67 -22.01
CA ILE A 122 44.56 12.87 -22.71
C ILE A 122 43.89 11.82 -23.60
N SER A 123 44.51 11.54 -24.75
CA SER A 123 43.99 10.57 -25.72
C SER A 123 43.87 9.16 -25.11
N GLY A 124 42.76 8.49 -25.41
CA GLY A 124 42.46 7.10 -25.09
C GLY A 124 41.85 6.40 -26.30
N ILE A 125 41.43 5.13 -26.16
CA ILE A 125 40.68 4.43 -27.21
C ILE A 125 39.26 5.00 -27.23
N SER A 126 39.09 6.13 -27.92
CA SER A 126 37.78 6.74 -28.13
C SER A 126 37.08 6.06 -29.31
N ARG A 127 35.88 5.52 -29.06
CA ARG A 127 34.90 5.10 -30.08
C ARG A 127 33.78 6.13 -30.26
N SER A 128 33.87 7.29 -29.60
CA SER A 128 32.78 8.28 -29.57
C SER A 128 32.79 9.14 -30.82
N GLN A 129 31.66 9.19 -31.53
CA GLN A 129 31.42 10.23 -32.52
C GLN A 129 31.39 11.59 -31.78
N LEU A 130 32.22 12.54 -32.20
CA LEU A 130 32.18 13.90 -31.64
C LEU A 130 30.76 14.47 -31.81
N ARG A 131 30.15 14.94 -30.72
CA ARG A 131 28.81 15.54 -30.79
C ARG A 131 28.95 16.94 -31.39
N ASP A 132 28.53 17.10 -32.64
CA ASP A 132 28.24 18.43 -33.17
C ASP A 132 27.01 18.99 -32.42
N SER A 133 26.95 20.29 -32.14
CA SER A 133 25.89 20.92 -31.32
C SER A 133 24.50 20.99 -32.01
N GLY A 134 24.15 19.95 -32.78
CA GLY A 134 22.97 19.84 -33.64
C GLY A 134 21.61 19.74 -32.93
N CYS A 135 21.48 20.24 -31.70
CA CYS A 135 20.22 20.28 -30.96
C CYS A 135 19.10 20.95 -31.77
N VAL A 136 19.39 21.99 -32.56
CA VAL A 136 18.37 22.67 -33.37
C VAL A 136 17.87 21.77 -34.52
N TRP A 137 18.78 21.10 -35.22
CA TRP A 137 18.44 20.19 -36.33
C TRP A 137 17.61 18.98 -35.88
N THR A 138 17.88 18.42 -34.69
CA THR A 138 17.12 17.28 -34.16
C THR A 138 15.70 17.65 -33.73
N PHE A 139 15.47 18.87 -33.23
CA PHE A 139 14.13 19.36 -32.92
C PHE A 139 13.32 19.70 -34.18
N GLU A 140 13.93 20.32 -35.20
CA GLU A 140 13.25 20.62 -36.46
C GLU A 140 12.84 19.34 -37.20
N ASP A 141 13.70 18.33 -37.22
CA ASP A 141 13.38 17.03 -37.81
C ASP A 141 12.31 16.28 -37.01
N LEU A 142 12.31 16.36 -35.68
CA LEU A 142 11.27 15.78 -34.85
C LEU A 142 9.91 16.47 -35.11
N LEU A 143 9.90 17.80 -35.17
CA LEU A 143 8.70 18.58 -35.46
C LEU A 143 8.16 18.29 -36.87
N ARG A 144 9.04 18.13 -37.85
CA ARG A 144 8.68 17.71 -39.21
C ARG A 144 8.04 16.34 -39.23
N LYS A 145 8.68 15.33 -38.62
CA LYS A 145 8.12 13.97 -38.52
C LYS A 145 6.77 13.93 -37.80
N PHE A 146 6.61 14.73 -36.75
CA PHE A 146 5.36 14.85 -36.03
C PHE A 146 4.25 15.46 -36.90
N LYS A 147 4.56 16.53 -37.65
CA LYS A 147 3.61 17.15 -38.60
C LYS A 147 3.23 16.18 -39.72
N ASP A 148 4.19 15.47 -40.29
CA ASP A 148 3.94 14.50 -41.35
C ASP A 148 3.05 13.36 -40.86
N TYR A 149 3.27 12.86 -39.64
CA TYR A 149 2.40 11.86 -39.00
C TYR A 149 0.97 12.38 -38.79
N MET A 150 0.79 13.62 -38.33
CA MET A 150 -0.56 14.19 -38.16
C MET A 150 -1.30 14.35 -39.49
N VAL A 151 -0.60 14.80 -40.54
CA VAL A 151 -1.20 14.97 -41.87
C VAL A 151 -1.57 13.62 -42.46
N GLN A 152 -0.67 12.63 -42.40
CA GLN A 152 -0.94 11.30 -42.92
C GLN A 152 -2.03 10.60 -42.11
N GLY A 153 -1.95 10.64 -40.77
CA GLY A 153 -2.93 10.01 -39.90
C GLY A 153 -4.34 10.60 -40.06
N LYS A 154 -4.46 11.89 -40.36
CA LYS A 154 -5.75 12.49 -40.71
C LYS A 154 -6.31 11.90 -42.02
N ASN A 155 -5.48 11.83 -43.07
CA ASN A 155 -5.91 11.28 -44.35
C ASN A 155 -6.27 9.79 -44.24
N ASP A 156 -5.46 9.00 -43.53
CA ASP A 156 -5.72 7.57 -43.31
C ASP A 156 -7.03 7.35 -42.54
N TRP A 157 -7.31 8.20 -41.54
CA TRP A 157 -8.56 8.15 -40.78
C TRP A 157 -9.78 8.51 -41.64
N GLU A 158 -9.69 9.60 -42.42
CA GLU A 158 -10.76 10.02 -43.33
C GLU A 158 -11.03 8.96 -44.39
N GLN A 159 -9.98 8.36 -44.96
CA GLN A 159 -10.09 7.28 -45.92
C GLN A 159 -10.74 6.04 -45.31
N TRP A 160 -10.29 5.60 -44.13
CA TRP A 160 -10.89 4.47 -43.43
C TRP A 160 -12.39 4.71 -43.14
N LEU A 161 -12.75 5.93 -42.74
CA LEU A 161 -14.14 6.29 -42.46
C LEU A 161 -15.00 6.27 -43.73
N GLU A 162 -14.46 6.72 -44.85
CA GLU A 162 -15.14 6.67 -46.16
C GLU A 162 -15.30 5.23 -46.68
N GLU A 163 -14.23 4.42 -46.61
CA GLU A 163 -14.24 3.02 -47.02
C GLU A 163 -15.25 2.18 -46.22
N ASN A 164 -15.52 2.58 -44.98
CA ASN A 164 -16.48 1.90 -44.10
C ASN A 164 -17.82 2.64 -43.97
N ARG A 165 -18.02 3.75 -44.71
CA ARG A 165 -19.21 4.63 -44.57
C ARG A 165 -20.51 3.86 -44.68
N GLU A 166 -20.66 3.03 -45.72
CA GLU A 166 -21.90 2.31 -45.97
C GLU A 166 -22.23 1.32 -44.82
N LEU A 167 -21.21 0.68 -44.25
CA LEU A 167 -21.38 -0.21 -43.09
C LEU A 167 -21.76 0.60 -41.85
N LEU A 168 -21.10 1.73 -41.61
CA LEU A 168 -21.34 2.60 -40.46
C LEU A 168 -22.72 3.28 -40.51
N GLU A 169 -23.19 3.67 -41.69
CA GLU A 169 -24.52 4.26 -41.89
C GLU A 169 -25.64 3.22 -41.74
N ASN A 170 -25.38 1.97 -42.11
CA ASN A 170 -26.35 0.87 -42.01
C ASN A 170 -26.25 0.03 -40.74
N ILE A 171 -25.34 0.37 -39.81
CA ILE A 171 -25.14 -0.40 -38.58
C ILE A 171 -26.36 -0.33 -37.64
N ASP A 172 -27.13 0.76 -37.73
CA ASP A 172 -28.33 0.97 -36.94
C ASP A 172 -29.43 1.66 -37.77
N PRO A 173 -30.09 0.92 -38.68
CA PRO A 173 -31.12 1.47 -39.55
C PRO A 173 -32.26 2.07 -38.74
N GLY A 174 -32.49 3.38 -38.94
CA GLY A 174 -33.54 4.12 -38.23
C GLY A 174 -33.23 4.43 -36.75
N GLY A 175 -31.99 4.17 -36.29
CA GLY A 175 -31.59 4.48 -34.93
C GLY A 175 -32.24 3.59 -33.86
N THR A 176 -32.67 2.39 -34.22
CA THR A 176 -33.44 1.54 -33.30
C THR A 176 -32.57 1.04 -32.15
N ILE A 177 -31.34 0.60 -32.44
CA ILE A 177 -30.38 0.12 -31.45
C ILE A 177 -29.93 1.28 -30.56
N ILE A 178 -29.59 2.44 -31.12
CA ILE A 178 -29.18 3.60 -30.33
C ILE A 178 -30.33 4.12 -29.46
N ASN A 179 -31.58 4.05 -29.93
CA ASN A 179 -32.75 4.39 -29.13
C ASN A 179 -32.98 3.37 -28.01
N ILE A 180 -32.88 2.06 -28.28
CA ILE A 180 -32.95 1.03 -27.24
C ILE A 180 -31.85 1.23 -26.20
N LEU A 181 -30.63 1.55 -26.63
CA LEU A 181 -29.49 1.80 -25.72
C LEU A 181 -29.69 3.09 -24.91
N ASN A 182 -30.26 4.14 -25.50
CA ASN A 182 -30.57 5.39 -24.80
C ASN A 182 -31.75 5.23 -23.82
N GLU A 183 -32.82 4.54 -24.21
CA GLU A 183 -33.93 4.17 -23.33
C GLU A 183 -33.44 3.26 -22.20
N ALA A 184 -32.60 2.28 -22.53
CA ALA A 184 -31.93 1.43 -21.56
C ALA A 184 -30.89 2.20 -20.74
N LYS A 185 -30.36 3.35 -21.16
CA LYS A 185 -29.51 4.20 -20.31
C LYS A 185 -30.34 5.02 -19.32
N GLY A 186 -31.55 5.42 -19.71
CA GLY A 186 -32.38 6.33 -18.90
C GLY A 186 -31.65 7.65 -18.60
N ASN A 187 -31.81 8.17 -17.37
CA ASN A 187 -31.24 9.46 -16.95
C ASN A 187 -29.77 9.40 -16.49
N TYR A 188 -29.06 8.30 -16.73
CA TYR A 188 -27.67 8.13 -16.29
C TYR A 188 -26.70 8.69 -17.33
N ASP A 189 -25.50 9.08 -16.90
CA ASP A 189 -24.47 9.61 -17.79
C ASP A 189 -24.05 8.55 -18.82
N SER A 190 -23.89 7.29 -18.39
CA SER A 190 -23.64 6.13 -19.27
C SER A 190 -24.52 4.90 -18.95
N LEU A 191 -24.60 3.96 -19.90
CA LEU A 191 -25.26 2.67 -19.69
C LEU A 191 -24.53 1.83 -18.62
N ALA A 192 -23.20 1.97 -18.53
CA ALA A 192 -22.38 1.34 -17.50
C ALA A 192 -22.74 1.87 -16.10
N ASP A 193 -22.97 3.18 -15.96
CA ASP A 193 -23.40 3.78 -14.68
C ASP A 193 -24.77 3.25 -14.26
N ARG A 194 -25.72 3.11 -15.20
CA ARG A 194 -27.01 2.48 -14.91
C ARG A 194 -26.87 1.00 -14.56
N LEU A 195 -26.05 0.23 -15.28
CA LEU A 195 -25.84 -1.19 -14.98
C LEU A 195 -25.23 -1.39 -13.60
N ASN A 196 -24.22 -0.59 -13.26
CA ASN A 196 -23.66 -0.51 -11.91
C ASN A 196 -24.74 -0.14 -10.89
N ASP A 197 -25.53 0.90 -11.17
CA ASP A 197 -26.58 1.33 -10.25
C ASP A 197 -27.71 0.30 -10.12
N ILE A 198 -28.12 -0.42 -11.17
CA ILE A 198 -29.13 -1.50 -11.09
C ILE A 198 -28.59 -2.69 -10.31
N GLN A 199 -27.35 -3.10 -10.55
CA GLN A 199 -26.69 -4.15 -9.79
C GLN A 199 -26.60 -3.77 -8.30
N ASN A 200 -26.29 -2.50 -8.01
CA ASN A 200 -26.21 -2.00 -6.63
C ASN A 200 -27.59 -1.69 -6.01
N LYS A 201 -28.61 -1.27 -6.78
CA LYS A 201 -29.98 -0.93 -6.31
C LYS A 201 -30.86 -2.15 -6.08
N LYS A 202 -30.65 -3.27 -6.79
CA LYS A 202 -31.40 -4.51 -6.55
C LYS A 202 -31.16 -5.11 -5.16
N LEU A 203 -30.14 -4.61 -4.45
CA LEU A 203 -29.95 -4.83 -3.03
C LEU A 203 -30.30 -3.52 -2.32
N SER A 204 -31.51 -3.46 -1.75
CA SER A 204 -31.89 -2.44 -0.79
C SER A 204 -31.05 -2.61 0.48
N VAL A 205 -29.77 -2.26 0.42
CA VAL A 205 -28.96 -2.04 1.60
C VAL A 205 -29.05 -0.55 1.87
N SER A 206 -29.89 -0.15 2.83
CA SER A 206 -30.06 1.26 3.20
C SER A 206 -28.70 1.89 3.48
N SER A 207 -28.29 2.82 2.62
CA SER A 207 -27.10 3.67 2.80
C SER A 207 -27.27 4.70 3.91
N SER A 208 -28.45 4.76 4.54
CA SER A 208 -28.65 5.65 5.66
C SER A 208 -28.06 5.03 6.93
N VAL A 209 -27.13 5.77 7.55
CA VAL A 209 -26.73 5.64 8.96
C VAL A 209 -27.97 5.64 9.89
N ARG A 210 -29.15 6.07 9.40
CA ARG A 210 -30.42 6.10 10.11
C ARG A 210 -31.07 4.73 10.36
N GLN A 211 -30.60 3.63 9.75
CA GLN A 211 -30.98 2.28 10.20
C GLN A 211 -30.13 1.77 11.36
N ILE A 212 -29.06 2.49 11.70
CA ILE A 212 -28.48 2.48 13.05
C ILE A 212 -29.36 3.40 13.87
N THR A 213 -30.64 3.09 13.98
CA THR A 213 -31.43 3.67 15.06
C THR A 213 -30.78 3.20 16.34
N ASP A 214 -30.63 4.10 17.31
CA ASP A 214 -30.58 3.77 18.74
C ASP A 214 -31.87 3.01 19.09
N GLY A 215 -32.06 1.81 18.52
CA GLY A 215 -33.09 0.90 18.93
C GLY A 215 -32.87 0.71 20.43
N GLY A 216 -33.94 0.74 21.22
CA GLY A 216 -33.92 0.65 22.68
C GLY A 216 -33.40 -0.68 23.23
N TYR A 217 -32.39 -1.27 22.60
CA TYR A 217 -31.60 -2.39 23.06
C TYR A 217 -30.73 -1.92 24.23
N SER A 218 -30.76 -2.69 25.31
CA SER A 218 -29.98 -2.46 26.52
C SER A 218 -28.51 -2.17 26.20
N VAL A 219 -27.97 -1.12 26.81
CA VAL A 219 -26.53 -0.85 26.80
C VAL A 219 -25.83 -1.92 27.66
N PRO A 220 -24.66 -2.45 27.26
CA PRO A 220 -23.92 -3.38 28.08
C PRO A 220 -23.65 -2.82 29.47
N SER A 221 -23.75 -3.68 30.48
CA SER A 221 -23.80 -3.25 31.88
C SER A 221 -22.59 -2.44 32.34
N ASN A 222 -21.40 -2.71 31.80
CA ASN A 222 -20.15 -2.03 32.12
C ASN A 222 -19.68 -0.99 31.08
N PHE A 223 -20.51 -0.62 30.09
CA PHE A 223 -20.12 0.26 28.98
C PHE A 223 -19.60 1.63 29.45
N ASP A 224 -20.38 2.32 30.28
CA ASP A 224 -20.03 3.65 30.78
C ASP A 224 -18.80 3.61 31.70
N GLU A 225 -18.65 2.54 32.49
CA GLU A 225 -17.49 2.32 33.35
C GLU A 225 -16.21 2.19 32.53
N VAL A 226 -16.24 1.41 31.44
CA VAL A 226 -15.06 1.23 30.58
C VAL A 226 -14.68 2.56 29.95
N ILE A 227 -15.63 3.33 29.40
CA ILE A 227 -15.35 4.64 28.79
C ILE A 227 -14.79 5.64 29.81
N ALA A 228 -15.39 5.73 31.00
CA ALA A 228 -14.96 6.67 32.03
C ALA A 228 -13.54 6.41 32.55
N ASN A 229 -13.04 5.17 32.41
CA ASN A 229 -11.73 4.74 32.89
C ASN A 229 -10.66 4.67 31.79
N ILE A 230 -10.93 5.17 30.57
CA ILE A 230 -9.91 5.24 29.51
C ILE A 230 -8.85 6.27 29.89
N ASP A 231 -7.61 5.81 30.07
CA ASP A 231 -6.46 6.69 30.26
C ASP A 231 -5.94 7.21 28.92
N HIS A 232 -6.26 8.46 28.60
CA HIS A 232 -5.82 9.14 27.38
C HIS A 232 -4.30 9.43 27.31
N GLN A 233 -3.56 9.23 28.41
CA GLN A 233 -2.09 9.28 28.39
C GLN A 233 -1.49 8.03 27.74
N LEU A 234 -2.18 6.89 27.83
CA LEU A 234 -1.78 5.66 27.14
C LEU A 234 -2.20 5.69 25.66
N PHE A 235 -1.78 4.67 24.90
CA PHE A 235 -2.30 4.45 23.55
C PHE A 235 -3.47 3.48 23.60
N ASN A 236 -4.61 3.89 23.06
CA ASN A 236 -5.88 3.19 23.20
C ASN A 236 -6.42 2.72 21.84
N VAL A 237 -6.75 1.43 21.75
CA VAL A 237 -7.31 0.80 20.56
C VAL A 237 -8.73 0.35 20.86
N ALA A 238 -9.71 0.75 20.05
CA ALA A 238 -11.02 0.11 20.07
C ALA A 238 -10.96 -1.12 19.16
N PHE A 239 -11.26 -2.32 19.70
CA PHE A 239 -11.20 -3.58 18.96
C PHE A 239 -12.53 -4.34 19.03
N ILE A 240 -13.01 -4.80 17.87
CA ILE A 240 -14.19 -5.66 17.72
C ILE A 240 -13.93 -6.66 16.59
N THR A 241 -14.48 -7.87 16.66
CA THR A 241 -14.28 -8.93 15.66
C THR A 241 -15.52 -9.79 15.51
N ASP A 242 -15.62 -10.52 14.39
CA ASP A 242 -16.72 -11.45 14.09
C ASP A 242 -18.09 -10.76 14.26
N THR A 243 -18.23 -9.60 13.63
CA THR A 243 -19.47 -8.83 13.71
C THR A 243 -20.57 -9.47 12.87
N HIS A 244 -20.18 -10.20 11.82
CA HIS A 244 -21.04 -10.90 10.88
C HIS A 244 -22.30 -10.09 10.55
N VAL A 245 -22.11 -8.80 10.22
CA VAL A 245 -23.27 -7.96 9.93
C VAL A 245 -23.96 -8.48 8.68
N ASP A 246 -25.25 -8.75 8.82
CA ASP A 246 -26.15 -9.25 7.76
C ASP A 246 -25.85 -10.68 7.25
N GLY A 247 -26.20 -11.69 8.07
CA GLY A 247 -26.14 -13.10 7.67
C GLY A 247 -27.30 -13.49 6.77
N MET A 248 -27.05 -13.71 5.48
CA MET A 248 -28.08 -14.13 4.52
C MET A 248 -28.36 -15.63 4.57
N GLY A 249 -29.27 -16.02 5.47
CA GLY A 249 -29.94 -17.32 5.42
C GLY A 249 -31.02 -17.44 6.48
N LYS A 250 -31.87 -18.46 6.38
CA LYS A 250 -32.56 -19.05 7.54
C LYS A 250 -31.83 -20.28 8.10
N ASP A 251 -30.81 -20.78 7.36
CA ASP A 251 -30.12 -22.06 7.58
C ASP A 251 -28.56 -22.01 7.54
N SER A 252 -27.90 -20.87 7.75
CA SER A 252 -26.45 -20.89 8.04
C SER A 252 -26.22 -21.40 9.47
N ALA A 253 -25.06 -21.98 9.78
CA ALA A 253 -24.74 -22.32 11.18
C ALA A 253 -24.90 -21.11 12.15
N PHE A 254 -24.91 -19.89 11.60
CA PHE A 254 -25.08 -18.61 12.30
C PHE A 254 -26.45 -17.95 12.10
N THR A 255 -27.36 -18.57 11.35
CA THR A 255 -28.72 -18.06 11.20
C THR A 255 -29.46 -18.22 12.50
N THR A 256 -29.83 -17.08 13.04
CA THR A 256 -31.19 -16.95 13.53
C THR A 256 -31.95 -16.41 12.32
N GLY A 257 -32.82 -17.22 11.71
CA GLY A 257 -33.85 -16.72 10.79
C GLY A 257 -34.87 -15.83 11.51
N ASP A 258 -34.44 -15.09 12.55
CA ASP A 258 -35.24 -14.17 13.33
C ASP A 258 -34.87 -12.75 12.90
N SER A 259 -35.86 -12.06 12.36
CA SER A 259 -35.84 -10.63 12.03
C SER A 259 -35.36 -9.71 13.16
N SER A 260 -35.23 -10.20 14.40
CA SER A 260 -34.80 -9.42 15.57
C SER A 260 -33.28 -9.24 15.73
N THR A 261 -32.45 -10.13 15.17
CA THR A 261 -31.01 -10.21 15.51
C THR A 261 -30.10 -9.42 14.56
N ASN A 262 -30.38 -9.41 13.26
CA ASN A 262 -29.59 -8.63 12.28
C ASN A 262 -29.59 -7.11 12.58
N PRO A 263 -30.74 -6.47 12.90
CA PRO A 263 -30.74 -5.08 13.34
C PRO A 263 -29.90 -4.86 14.62
N ARG A 264 -29.93 -5.84 15.54
CA ARG A 264 -29.15 -5.76 16.79
C ARG A 264 -27.64 -5.83 16.55
N ARG A 265 -27.16 -6.66 15.61
CA ARG A 265 -25.74 -6.70 15.18
C ARG A 265 -25.26 -5.33 14.65
N TRP A 266 -26.06 -4.66 13.82
CA TRP A 266 -25.76 -3.30 13.38
C TRP A 266 -25.78 -2.28 14.53
N SER A 267 -26.65 -2.45 15.53
CA SER A 267 -26.65 -1.60 16.74
C SER A 267 -25.39 -1.78 17.60
N THR A 268 -24.81 -2.99 17.64
CA THR A 268 -23.53 -3.26 18.31
C THR A 268 -22.44 -2.36 17.76
N LEU A 269 -22.40 -2.19 16.43
CA LEU A 269 -21.44 -1.29 15.78
C LEU A 269 -21.63 0.18 16.18
N ALA A 270 -22.87 0.62 16.43
CA ALA A 270 -23.17 1.96 16.93
C ALA A 270 -22.55 2.19 18.32
N LYS A 271 -22.76 1.24 19.24
CA LYS A 271 -22.24 1.30 20.61
C LYS A 271 -20.71 1.23 20.61
N PHE A 272 -20.15 0.33 19.81
CA PHE A 272 -18.71 0.25 19.60
C PHE A 272 -18.13 1.58 19.09
N LYS A 273 -18.80 2.22 18.13
CA LYS A 273 -18.42 3.55 17.63
C LYS A 273 -18.38 4.60 18.75
N GLU A 274 -19.35 4.61 19.68
CA GLU A 274 -19.35 5.56 20.79
C GLU A 274 -18.11 5.38 21.68
N MET A 275 -17.77 4.15 22.09
CA MET A 275 -16.52 3.87 22.81
C MET A 275 -15.29 4.26 21.98
N ALA A 276 -15.29 3.95 20.69
CA ALA A 276 -14.17 4.20 19.81
C ALA A 276 -13.84 5.68 19.59
N LYS A 277 -14.77 6.61 19.86
CA LYS A 277 -14.48 8.06 19.89
C LYS A 277 -13.45 8.45 20.96
N HIS A 278 -13.29 7.62 21.99
CA HIS A 278 -12.35 7.85 23.10
C HIS A 278 -11.00 7.16 22.91
N CYS A 279 -10.82 6.38 21.83
CA CYS A 279 -9.59 5.66 21.52
C CYS A 279 -8.81 6.36 20.40
N ASP A 280 -7.50 6.14 20.32
CA ASP A 280 -6.63 6.70 19.26
C ASP A 280 -6.92 6.06 17.89
N VAL A 281 -7.16 4.74 17.86
CA VAL A 281 -7.39 3.97 16.63
C VAL A 281 -8.51 2.96 16.82
N THR A 282 -9.18 2.61 15.72
CA THR A 282 -10.23 1.59 15.68
C THR A 282 -9.79 0.43 14.80
N VAL A 283 -9.93 -0.79 15.31
CA VAL A 283 -9.59 -2.03 14.63
C VAL A 283 -10.83 -2.92 14.56
N TYR A 284 -11.18 -3.31 13.34
CA TYR A 284 -12.15 -4.35 13.06
C TYR A 284 -11.39 -5.64 12.70
N GLY A 285 -11.52 -6.68 13.51
CA GLY A 285 -10.70 -7.89 13.51
C GLY A 285 -11.07 -8.95 12.47
N GLY A 286 -11.91 -8.64 11.48
CA GLY A 286 -12.34 -9.60 10.46
C GLY A 286 -13.67 -10.25 10.77
N ASP A 287 -14.15 -11.04 9.81
CA ASP A 287 -15.53 -11.54 9.72
C ASP A 287 -16.53 -10.41 10.00
N ASN A 288 -16.29 -9.33 9.28
CA ASN A 288 -17.06 -8.12 9.40
C ASN A 288 -18.48 -8.37 8.89
N CYS A 289 -18.59 -9.05 7.74
CA CYS A 289 -19.84 -9.39 7.08
C CYS A 289 -19.94 -10.90 6.83
N ASP A 290 -21.15 -11.45 6.91
CA ASP A 290 -21.44 -12.83 6.49
C ASP A 290 -21.72 -12.87 4.98
N CYS A 291 -20.67 -12.68 4.17
CA CYS A 291 -20.82 -12.72 2.71
C CYS A 291 -21.11 -14.14 2.22
N ASN A 292 -21.78 -14.28 1.07
CA ASN A 292 -22.22 -15.57 0.55
C ASN A 292 -22.02 -15.63 -0.97
N SER A 293 -21.37 -16.68 -1.45
CA SER A 293 -21.15 -16.99 -2.88
C SER A 293 -22.44 -17.27 -3.66
N GLY A 294 -23.56 -17.46 -2.95
CA GLY A 294 -24.80 -17.94 -3.52
C GLY A 294 -24.69 -19.38 -4.01
N ARG A 295 -23.72 -20.18 -3.54
CA ARG A 295 -23.58 -21.60 -3.88
C ARG A 295 -24.02 -22.51 -2.72
N THR A 296 -24.57 -23.68 -3.08
CA THR A 296 -24.97 -24.71 -2.13
C THR A 296 -23.76 -25.54 -1.67
N GLY A 297 -23.30 -25.34 -0.44
CA GLY A 297 -22.49 -26.31 0.30
C GLY A 297 -23.34 -27.19 1.23
N GLU A 298 -22.73 -27.72 2.28
CA GLU A 298 -23.31 -28.67 3.26
C GLU A 298 -24.65 -28.19 3.86
N PHE A 299 -24.93 -26.88 3.83
CA PHE A 299 -26.13 -26.23 4.34
C PHE A 299 -27.30 -26.09 3.34
N LYS A 300 -27.21 -26.61 2.11
CA LYS A 300 -28.30 -26.59 1.08
C LYS A 300 -28.96 -25.21 0.87
N ILE A 301 -28.20 -24.13 1.05
CA ILE A 301 -28.70 -22.77 0.80
C ILE A 301 -28.75 -22.61 -0.73
N GLY A 302 -29.95 -22.67 -1.30
CA GLY A 302 -30.19 -22.71 -2.75
C GLY A 302 -29.40 -21.64 -3.51
N VAL A 303 -28.98 -21.99 -4.73
CA VAL A 303 -28.15 -21.12 -5.57
C VAL A 303 -28.84 -19.76 -5.74
N ARG A 304 -28.17 -18.67 -5.35
CA ARG A 304 -28.68 -17.31 -5.56
C ARG A 304 -27.78 -16.61 -6.57
N ASP A 305 -28.34 -16.20 -7.70
CA ASP A 305 -27.67 -15.48 -8.80
C ASP A 305 -27.08 -14.09 -8.42
N PHE A 306 -26.94 -13.80 -7.12
CA PHE A 306 -26.59 -12.49 -6.57
C PHE A 306 -25.49 -12.55 -5.51
N GLY A 307 -24.80 -13.69 -5.30
CA GLY A 307 -23.82 -13.86 -4.22
C GLY A 307 -22.74 -12.79 -4.16
N ARG A 308 -22.02 -12.58 -5.26
CA ARG A 308 -21.00 -11.51 -5.38
C ARG A 308 -21.60 -10.13 -5.20
N THR A 309 -22.69 -9.81 -5.90
CA THR A 309 -23.31 -8.48 -5.86
C THR A 309 -23.76 -8.14 -4.44
N HIS A 310 -24.30 -9.12 -3.73
CA HIS A 310 -24.69 -8.99 -2.34
C HIS A 310 -23.49 -8.76 -1.42
N SER A 311 -22.48 -9.62 -1.52
CA SER A 311 -21.25 -9.52 -0.75
C SER A 311 -20.60 -8.14 -0.95
N MET A 312 -20.52 -7.68 -2.20
CA MET A 312 -20.04 -6.33 -2.55
C MET A 312 -20.87 -5.23 -1.89
N ALA A 313 -22.21 -5.32 -1.93
CA ALA A 313 -23.09 -4.31 -1.37
C ALA A 313 -23.00 -4.21 0.16
N ILE A 314 -22.95 -5.35 0.87
CA ILE A 314 -22.77 -5.32 2.34
C ILE A 314 -21.38 -4.80 2.67
N GLN A 315 -20.32 -5.29 2.01
CA GLN A 315 -18.97 -4.83 2.33
C GLN A 315 -18.79 -3.34 2.09
N LYS A 316 -19.36 -2.79 1.02
CA LYS A 316 -19.42 -1.33 0.82
C LYS A 316 -20.11 -0.62 1.97
N ARG A 317 -21.26 -1.13 2.45
CA ARG A 317 -21.96 -0.55 3.60
C ARG A 317 -21.10 -0.60 4.86
N PHE A 318 -20.50 -1.74 5.16
CA PHE A 318 -19.65 -1.91 6.34
C PHE A 318 -18.43 -1.00 6.27
N ALA A 319 -17.68 -1.01 5.16
CA ALA A 319 -16.50 -0.17 4.97
C ALA A 319 -16.84 1.33 5.06
N ASN A 320 -17.95 1.76 4.46
CA ASN A 320 -18.45 3.14 4.59
C ASN A 320 -18.79 3.47 6.04
N PHE A 321 -19.47 2.57 6.76
CA PHE A 321 -19.74 2.77 8.18
C PHE A 321 -18.44 2.88 8.98
N ALA A 322 -17.49 1.96 8.78
CA ALA A 322 -16.25 1.92 9.54
C ALA A 322 -15.41 3.20 9.36
N SER A 323 -15.35 3.75 8.14
CA SER A 323 -14.45 4.85 7.78
C SER A 323 -15.04 6.27 7.89
N VAL A 324 -16.36 6.46 7.80
CA VAL A 324 -16.96 7.80 7.67
C VAL A 324 -16.80 8.70 8.89
N TRP A 325 -16.66 8.13 10.09
CA TRP A 325 -16.71 8.90 11.35
C TRP A 325 -15.37 8.99 12.08
N LYS A 326 -14.32 8.31 11.59
CA LYS A 326 -12.99 8.35 12.18
C LYS A 326 -11.93 8.11 11.11
N LYS A 327 -10.83 8.87 11.17
CA LYS A 327 -9.72 8.75 10.23
C LYS A 327 -8.91 7.48 10.45
N ASP A 328 -8.55 7.21 11.70
CA ASP A 328 -7.65 6.11 12.07
C ASP A 328 -8.42 4.82 12.30
N VAL A 329 -8.75 4.16 11.19
CA VAL A 329 -9.46 2.88 11.15
C VAL A 329 -8.62 1.84 10.42
N ILE A 330 -8.58 0.63 10.95
CA ILE A 330 -7.95 -0.55 10.39
C ILE A 330 -9.03 -1.64 10.31
N VAL A 331 -9.22 -2.18 9.11
CA VAL A 331 -10.16 -3.28 8.88
C VAL A 331 -9.37 -4.48 8.42
N CYS A 332 -9.37 -5.54 9.23
CA CYS A 332 -8.83 -6.85 8.90
C CYS A 332 -9.87 -7.62 8.07
N ARG A 333 -9.40 -8.43 7.12
CA ARG A 333 -10.23 -9.37 6.37
C ARG A 333 -10.35 -10.67 7.14
N GLY A 334 -11.58 -11.18 7.27
CA GLY A 334 -11.81 -12.55 7.73
C GLY A 334 -12.29 -13.47 6.61
N ASN A 335 -12.38 -14.76 6.91
CA ASN A 335 -12.71 -15.78 5.92
C ASN A 335 -14.18 -15.69 5.42
N HIS A 336 -15.08 -15.09 6.20
CA HIS A 336 -16.46 -14.84 5.78
C HIS A 336 -16.58 -13.63 4.84
N ASP A 337 -15.59 -12.74 4.78
CA ASP A 337 -15.74 -11.43 4.15
C ASP A 337 -15.79 -11.50 2.62
N THR A 338 -15.21 -12.52 1.99
CA THR A 338 -15.15 -12.64 0.52
C THR A 338 -16.35 -13.39 -0.08
N GLY A 339 -17.14 -14.05 0.77
CA GLY A 339 -18.26 -14.89 0.38
C GLY A 339 -17.86 -16.28 -0.10
N LYS A 340 -16.57 -16.63 -0.09
CA LYS A 340 -16.09 -17.97 -0.50
C LYS A 340 -16.57 -19.05 0.49
N ILE A 341 -16.25 -18.92 1.78
CA ILE A 341 -16.65 -19.88 2.82
C ILE A 341 -17.45 -19.22 3.95
N PRO A 342 -18.15 -19.98 4.83
CA PRO A 342 -18.30 -21.45 4.97
C PRO A 342 -19.23 -22.12 3.95
N TYR A 343 -19.73 -21.39 2.96
CA TYR A 343 -20.94 -21.77 2.23
C TYR A 343 -20.74 -22.78 1.09
N ALA A 344 -19.53 -22.99 0.56
CA ALA A 344 -19.22 -24.09 -0.34
C ALA A 344 -17.70 -24.39 -0.41
N TRP A 345 -17.35 -25.66 -0.60
CA TRP A 345 -15.97 -26.15 -0.66
C TRP A 345 -15.35 -26.08 -2.06
N ILE A 346 -16.15 -25.89 -3.12
CA ILE A 346 -15.70 -25.89 -4.52
C ILE A 346 -16.52 -24.90 -5.35
N GLY A 347 -16.00 -24.54 -6.52
CA GLY A 347 -16.77 -23.84 -7.55
C GLY A 347 -16.75 -22.32 -7.46
N HIS A 348 -15.94 -21.70 -6.62
CA HIS A 348 -15.92 -20.24 -6.53
C HIS A 348 -15.23 -19.63 -7.74
N THR A 349 -15.88 -18.66 -8.37
CA THR A 349 -15.34 -17.91 -9.51
C THR A 349 -15.36 -16.41 -9.21
N PRO A 350 -14.66 -15.59 -10.01
CA PRO A 350 -14.73 -14.14 -9.88
C PRO A 350 -16.13 -13.55 -10.04
N GLU A 351 -17.08 -14.27 -10.64
CA GLU A 351 -18.49 -13.85 -10.77
C GLU A 351 -19.31 -14.14 -9.50
N THR A 352 -18.89 -15.09 -8.67
CA THR A 352 -19.66 -15.53 -7.50
C THR A 352 -19.14 -14.99 -6.17
N CYS A 353 -17.86 -14.68 -6.06
CA CYS A 353 -17.20 -14.26 -4.82
C CYS A 353 -16.34 -13.01 -5.02
N LEU A 354 -16.01 -12.31 -3.94
CA LEU A 354 -15.07 -11.19 -3.95
C LEU A 354 -13.62 -11.70 -4.09
N ASN A 355 -12.80 -10.94 -4.79
CA ASN A 355 -11.38 -11.21 -5.00
C ASN A 355 -10.51 -10.28 -4.13
N SER A 356 -9.19 -10.48 -4.13
CA SER A 356 -8.28 -9.68 -3.32
C SER A 356 -8.22 -8.22 -3.76
N ALA A 357 -8.38 -7.92 -5.06
CA ALA A 357 -8.46 -6.54 -5.55
C ALA A 357 -9.71 -5.80 -5.04
N ASP A 358 -10.87 -6.48 -4.99
CA ASP A 358 -12.10 -5.95 -4.41
C ASP A 358 -11.89 -5.59 -2.94
N MET A 359 -11.31 -6.51 -2.17
CA MET A 359 -11.07 -6.31 -0.73
C MET A 359 -10.03 -5.23 -0.48
N HIS A 360 -8.96 -5.17 -1.27
CA HIS A 360 -7.97 -4.10 -1.21
C HIS A 360 -8.62 -2.73 -1.45
N HIS A 361 -9.53 -2.61 -2.41
CA HIS A 361 -10.25 -1.37 -2.64
C HIS A 361 -11.18 -1.01 -1.48
N LEU A 362 -11.97 -1.97 -0.99
CA LEU A 362 -12.96 -1.74 0.07
C LEU A 362 -12.34 -1.40 1.43
N TYR A 363 -11.23 -2.06 1.79
CA TYR A 363 -10.60 -1.94 3.10
C TYR A 363 -9.33 -1.06 3.13
N ASN A 364 -9.04 -0.38 2.02
CA ASN A 364 -7.83 0.44 1.83
C ASN A 364 -6.57 -0.39 2.11
N GLY A 365 -6.37 -1.41 1.28
CA GLY A 365 -5.43 -2.51 1.47
C GLY A 365 -6.02 -3.64 2.32
N THR A 366 -5.34 -4.79 2.35
CA THR A 366 -5.72 -5.93 3.22
C THR A 366 -4.67 -6.28 4.27
N PHE A 367 -3.41 -5.90 4.06
CA PHE A 367 -2.33 -5.93 5.06
C PHE A 367 -1.60 -4.58 5.11
N GLY A 368 -0.58 -4.46 5.97
CA GLY A 368 0.35 -3.33 5.99
C GLY A 368 0.46 -2.59 7.33
N GLY A 369 1.53 -1.80 7.47
CA GLY A 369 1.88 -1.08 8.69
C GLY A 369 1.34 0.36 8.76
N ARG A 370 0.94 0.79 9.96
CA ARG A 370 0.60 2.18 10.29
C ARG A 370 1.35 2.64 11.53
N LEU A 371 1.91 3.84 11.47
CA LEU A 371 2.67 4.44 12.57
C LEU A 371 1.83 5.47 13.31
N PHE A 372 1.99 5.50 14.62
CA PHE A 372 1.44 6.49 15.54
C PHE A 372 2.60 7.16 16.29
N PRO A 373 3.25 8.18 15.68
CA PRO A 373 4.51 8.72 16.17
C PRO A 373 4.43 9.31 17.57
N ASP A 374 3.34 10.03 17.87
CA ASP A 374 3.16 10.76 19.14
C ASP A 374 3.17 9.83 20.37
N LYS A 375 2.83 8.56 20.17
CA LYS A 375 2.85 7.53 21.22
C LYS A 375 3.92 6.47 20.98
N GLY A 376 4.64 6.54 19.86
CA GLY A 376 5.61 5.54 19.42
C GLY A 376 5.00 4.13 19.36
N ILE A 377 3.81 4.00 18.78
CA ILE A 377 3.15 2.72 18.53
C ILE A 377 3.07 2.48 17.03
N ALA A 378 3.29 1.23 16.64
CA ALA A 378 3.09 0.76 15.29
C ALA A 378 1.99 -0.31 15.33
N ILE A 379 1.06 -0.28 14.39
CA ILE A 379 0.13 -1.38 14.18
C ILE A 379 0.40 -1.97 12.81
N TYR A 380 0.56 -3.29 12.74
CA TYR A 380 0.62 -3.99 11.46
C TYR A 380 -0.60 -4.88 11.30
N ARG A 381 -1.34 -4.67 10.21
CA ARG A 381 -2.48 -5.49 9.82
C ARG A 381 -1.98 -6.70 9.04
N ILE A 382 -2.29 -7.89 9.54
CA ILE A 382 -2.02 -9.18 8.89
C ILE A 382 -3.31 -9.65 8.24
N ASP A 383 -3.23 -9.95 6.95
CA ASP A 383 -4.26 -10.62 6.21
C ASP A 383 -4.00 -12.14 6.26
N THR A 384 -4.78 -12.83 7.09
CA THR A 384 -4.68 -14.28 7.25
C THR A 384 -5.50 -15.05 6.21
N ASP A 385 -6.19 -14.36 5.30
CA ASP A 385 -6.94 -14.94 4.17
C ASP A 385 -6.30 -14.54 2.82
N ASP A 386 -4.99 -14.32 2.81
CA ASP A 386 -4.18 -13.82 1.68
C ASP A 386 -3.88 -14.91 0.63
N TYR A 387 -4.95 -15.46 0.06
CA TYR A 387 -4.91 -16.42 -1.03
C TYR A 387 -4.76 -15.77 -2.40
N SER A 388 -4.16 -16.53 -3.32
CA SER A 388 -4.03 -16.12 -4.72
C SER A 388 -5.41 -16.07 -5.40
N ASP A 389 -5.60 -15.08 -6.26
CA ASP A 389 -6.76 -15.01 -7.16
C ASP A 389 -6.57 -15.85 -8.45
N ALA A 390 -5.51 -16.67 -8.53
CA ALA A 390 -5.26 -17.55 -9.66
C ALA A 390 -6.42 -18.53 -9.90
N LEU A 391 -6.73 -18.75 -11.18
CA LEU A 391 -7.83 -19.59 -11.63
C LEU A 391 -7.33 -20.92 -12.21
N ASP A 392 -8.12 -21.98 -12.02
CA ASP A 392 -7.94 -23.26 -12.68
C ASP A 392 -8.44 -23.22 -14.14
N SER A 393 -8.33 -24.34 -14.86
CA SER A 393 -8.80 -24.46 -16.25
C SER A 393 -10.32 -24.29 -16.42
N ASN A 394 -11.08 -24.34 -15.32
CA ASN A 394 -12.54 -24.17 -15.30
C ASN A 394 -12.95 -22.75 -14.89
N GLY A 395 -11.99 -21.83 -14.69
CA GLY A 395 -12.24 -20.47 -14.23
C GLY A 395 -12.57 -20.36 -12.73
N GLN A 396 -12.23 -21.38 -11.94
CA GLN A 396 -12.46 -21.40 -10.49
C GLN A 396 -11.19 -20.99 -9.73
N TYR A 397 -11.33 -20.33 -8.59
CA TYR A 397 -10.20 -20.05 -7.72
C TYR A 397 -9.51 -21.35 -7.31
N LYS A 398 -8.19 -21.40 -7.52
CA LYS A 398 -7.37 -22.53 -7.10
C LYS A 398 -7.24 -22.62 -5.59
N GLU A 399 -7.26 -21.47 -4.91
CA GLU A 399 -7.06 -21.39 -3.46
C GLU A 399 -8.02 -20.40 -2.81
N PHE A 400 -8.46 -20.73 -1.60
CA PHE A 400 -9.22 -19.89 -0.69
C PHE A 400 -9.32 -20.59 0.67
N SER A 401 -9.61 -19.85 1.74
CA SER A 401 -9.82 -20.45 3.06
C SER A 401 -10.91 -21.52 2.97
N GLY A 402 -10.65 -22.72 3.50
CA GLY A 402 -11.58 -23.84 3.40
C GLY A 402 -11.81 -24.32 1.97
N HIS A 403 -10.79 -24.32 1.10
CA HIS A 403 -10.85 -25.02 -0.20
C HIS A 403 -10.94 -26.53 -0.01
N THR A 404 -10.32 -27.05 1.04
CA THR A 404 -10.41 -28.45 1.45
C THR A 404 -11.21 -28.58 2.73
N LYS A 405 -12.16 -29.53 2.77
CA LYS A 405 -12.88 -29.86 4.01
C LYS A 405 -11.88 -30.29 5.09
N ASP A 406 -11.93 -29.67 6.26
CA ASP A 406 -10.98 -29.86 7.37
C ASP A 406 -9.52 -29.53 7.02
N GLY A 407 -9.31 -28.76 5.95
CA GLY A 407 -7.99 -28.32 5.49
C GLY A 407 -7.50 -27.05 6.17
N GLU A 408 -6.64 -26.33 5.47
CA GLU A 408 -6.12 -25.04 5.85
C GLU A 408 -7.23 -23.99 6.05
N ILE A 409 -7.06 -23.19 7.10
CA ILE A 409 -8.02 -22.14 7.45
C ILE A 409 -7.56 -20.75 6.97
N GLY A 410 -6.29 -20.59 6.59
CA GLY A 410 -5.77 -19.30 6.11
C GLY A 410 -4.43 -19.42 5.39
N LYS A 411 -3.99 -18.32 4.81
CA LYS A 411 -2.67 -18.17 4.16
C LYS A 411 -2.14 -16.76 4.36
N ILE A 412 -0.83 -16.65 4.51
CA ILE A 412 -0.08 -15.38 4.40
C ILE A 412 0.74 -15.46 3.11
N GLY A 413 0.53 -14.51 2.19
CA GLY A 413 1.19 -14.46 0.90
C GLY A 413 2.64 -13.95 0.96
N ALA A 414 3.41 -14.24 -0.09
CA ALA A 414 4.82 -13.84 -0.20
C ALA A 414 5.00 -12.32 -0.19
N GLU A 415 4.12 -11.59 -0.88
CA GLU A 415 4.13 -10.12 -0.95
C GLU A 415 3.91 -9.49 0.43
N GLN A 416 2.98 -10.04 1.21
CA GLN A 416 2.72 -9.61 2.57
C GLN A 416 3.90 -9.90 3.52
N LEU A 417 4.55 -11.07 3.40
CA LEU A 417 5.74 -11.40 4.20
C LEU A 417 6.90 -10.45 3.89
N LYS A 418 7.09 -10.12 2.60
CA LYS A 418 8.08 -9.14 2.16
C LYS A 418 7.78 -7.75 2.70
N ASP A 419 6.53 -7.29 2.61
CA ASP A 419 6.10 -6.00 3.15
C ASP A 419 6.35 -5.94 4.67
N PHE A 420 5.98 -7.00 5.40
CA PHE A 420 6.18 -7.06 6.85
C PHE A 420 7.65 -7.05 7.25
N GLY A 421 8.49 -7.85 6.58
CA GLY A 421 9.93 -7.86 6.82
C GLY A 421 10.58 -6.52 6.53
N THR A 422 10.17 -5.87 5.44
CA THR A 422 10.64 -4.52 5.05
C THR A 422 10.20 -3.48 6.07
N PHE A 423 8.94 -3.54 6.50
CA PHE A 423 8.38 -2.67 7.53
C PHE A 423 9.20 -2.76 8.83
N LEU A 424 9.44 -3.96 9.34
CA LEU A 424 10.22 -4.17 10.57
C LEU A 424 11.69 -3.75 10.44
N THR A 425 12.29 -3.96 9.26
CA THR A 425 13.67 -3.53 8.98
C THR A 425 13.80 -2.02 9.05
N ASN A 426 12.83 -1.31 8.47
CA ASN A 426 12.81 0.14 8.42
C ASN A 426 12.30 0.81 9.70
N LEU A 427 11.55 0.10 10.54
CA LEU A 427 10.97 0.64 11.76
C LEU A 427 12.03 1.12 12.78
N ASP A 428 11.80 2.29 13.36
CA ASP A 428 12.61 2.79 14.48
C ASP A 428 12.33 1.97 15.76
N ARG A 429 13.38 1.65 16.53
CA ARG A 429 13.24 0.75 17.70
C ARG A 429 12.58 1.40 18.92
N SER A 430 12.27 2.69 18.87
CA SER A 430 11.40 3.32 19.85
C SER A 430 9.94 2.88 19.72
N TYR A 431 9.53 2.28 18.59
CA TYR A 431 8.17 1.80 18.39
C TYR A 431 7.93 0.43 19.03
N HIS A 432 6.78 0.28 19.68
CA HIS A 432 6.24 -1.05 20.04
C HIS A 432 5.19 -1.45 19.01
N VAL A 433 5.26 -2.68 18.50
CA VAL A 433 4.43 -3.16 17.40
C VAL A 433 3.27 -3.99 17.91
N LEU A 434 2.03 -3.59 17.63
CA LEU A 434 0.83 -4.43 17.79
C LEU A 434 0.53 -5.11 16.45
N LEU A 435 0.36 -6.42 16.46
CA LEU A 435 -0.11 -7.16 15.28
C LEU A 435 -1.62 -7.37 15.41
N VAL A 436 -2.36 -7.14 14.34
CA VAL A 436 -3.81 -7.37 14.29
C VAL A 436 -4.15 -8.17 13.05
N GLY A 437 -5.09 -9.10 13.16
CA GLY A 437 -5.54 -9.95 12.06
C GLY A 437 -6.84 -10.63 12.42
N HIS A 438 -7.16 -11.73 11.74
CA HIS A 438 -8.42 -12.43 11.94
C HIS A 438 -8.24 -13.83 12.50
N ILE A 439 -7.45 -14.67 11.82
CA ILE A 439 -7.33 -16.09 12.17
C ILE A 439 -6.15 -16.28 13.14
N PRO A 440 -6.30 -17.07 14.21
CA PRO A 440 -5.18 -17.48 15.07
C PRO A 440 -4.06 -18.15 14.29
N LEU A 441 -2.81 -17.76 14.58
CA LEU A 441 -1.62 -18.23 13.87
C LEU A 441 -1.08 -19.51 14.52
N ASP A 442 -1.71 -20.64 14.20
CA ASP A 442 -1.23 -21.95 14.62
C ASP A 442 -0.28 -22.56 13.56
N ASP A 443 0.90 -23.00 14.00
CA ASP A 443 1.87 -23.73 13.17
C ASP A 443 1.45 -25.20 13.04
N SER A 444 0.40 -25.44 12.24
CA SER A 444 -0.17 -26.76 12.02
C SER A 444 -0.58 -26.95 10.56
N ALA A 445 -0.73 -28.21 10.14
CA ALA A 445 -1.11 -28.56 8.77
C ALA A 445 -2.49 -28.00 8.35
N THR A 446 -3.37 -27.74 9.33
CA THR A 446 -4.70 -27.17 9.16
C THR A 446 -4.78 -25.71 9.64
N GLY A 447 -3.63 -25.10 9.97
CA GLY A 447 -3.55 -23.72 10.45
C GLY A 447 -3.47 -22.71 9.31
N VAL A 448 -2.93 -21.53 9.61
CA VAL A 448 -2.64 -20.51 8.60
C VAL A 448 -1.32 -20.86 7.92
N TRP A 449 -1.34 -21.13 6.62
CA TRP A 449 -0.14 -21.40 5.84
C TRP A 449 0.87 -20.26 5.96
N ASN A 450 2.15 -20.63 5.93
CA ASN A 450 3.29 -19.72 6.02
C ASN A 450 3.44 -18.99 7.37
N THR A 451 2.71 -19.42 8.42
CA THR A 451 2.89 -18.93 9.81
C THR A 451 4.34 -19.04 10.29
N ALA A 452 5.05 -20.11 9.92
CA ALA A 452 6.47 -20.28 10.27
C ALA A 452 7.38 -19.18 9.69
N ALA A 453 7.10 -18.70 8.46
CA ALA A 453 7.83 -17.60 7.84
C ALA A 453 7.55 -16.26 8.55
N LEU A 454 6.27 -15.99 8.87
CA LEU A 454 5.89 -14.82 9.67
C LEU A 454 6.58 -14.85 11.05
N ARG A 455 6.57 -16.01 11.72
CA ARG A 455 7.25 -16.22 13.00
C ARG A 455 8.75 -15.96 12.89
N THR A 456 9.38 -16.37 11.80
CA THR A 456 10.81 -16.13 11.57
C THR A 456 11.14 -14.64 11.55
N LEU A 457 10.31 -13.82 10.89
CA LEU A 457 10.42 -12.34 10.91
C LEU A 457 10.21 -11.78 12.32
N ILE A 458 9.18 -12.25 13.04
CA ILE A 458 8.87 -11.83 14.42
C ILE A 458 10.03 -12.14 15.37
N ASP A 459 10.50 -13.38 15.38
CA ASP A 459 11.56 -13.84 16.28
C ASP A 459 12.90 -13.16 15.93
N GLY A 460 13.21 -12.98 14.64
CA GLY A 460 14.37 -12.21 14.18
C GLY A 460 14.35 -10.76 14.65
N PHE A 461 13.22 -10.08 14.50
CA PHE A 461 13.06 -8.69 14.93
C PHE A 461 13.17 -8.54 16.45
N LYS A 462 12.52 -9.43 17.22
CA LYS A 462 12.61 -9.43 18.69
C LYS A 462 14.02 -9.72 19.20
N GLN A 463 14.81 -10.50 18.47
CA GLN A 463 16.19 -10.81 18.84
C GLN A 463 17.21 -9.80 18.28
N GLY A 464 16.82 -8.99 17.29
CA GLY A 464 17.73 -8.09 16.59
C GLY A 464 18.77 -8.86 15.77
N VAL A 465 18.36 -9.93 15.10
CA VAL A 465 19.24 -10.76 14.26
C VAL A 465 18.73 -10.84 12.83
N SER A 466 19.63 -11.00 11.87
CA SER A 466 19.22 -11.18 10.48
C SER A 466 18.52 -12.52 10.27
N VAL A 467 17.48 -12.53 9.45
CA VAL A 467 16.74 -13.74 9.07
C VAL A 467 16.54 -13.78 7.56
N THR A 468 16.38 -14.98 7.01
CA THR A 468 16.11 -15.18 5.59
C THR A 468 14.72 -15.77 5.43
N ILE A 469 13.94 -15.23 4.50
CA ILE A 469 12.69 -15.82 4.03
C ILE A 469 12.93 -16.37 2.64
N ASP A 470 12.63 -17.65 2.45
CA ASP A 470 12.69 -18.32 1.16
C ASP A 470 11.28 -18.40 0.57
N TYR A 471 10.96 -17.49 -0.35
CA TYR A 471 9.62 -17.35 -0.93
C TYR A 471 9.26 -18.56 -1.81
N ASP A 472 10.25 -19.20 -2.43
CA ASP A 472 10.05 -20.38 -3.27
C ASP A 472 9.67 -21.62 -2.44
N SER A 473 9.88 -21.58 -1.12
CA SER A 473 9.49 -22.64 -0.18
C SER A 473 8.10 -22.47 0.43
N LEU A 474 7.44 -21.34 0.16
CA LEU A 474 6.13 -21.04 0.74
C LEU A 474 5.05 -21.96 0.18
N THR A 475 4.06 -22.28 1.02
CA THR A 475 2.92 -23.11 0.63
C THR A 475 1.89 -22.27 -0.11
N GLY A 476 1.35 -22.87 -1.18
CA GLY A 476 0.30 -22.34 -2.04
C GLY A 476 0.81 -21.84 -3.40
N GLU A 477 -0.07 -21.19 -4.17
CA GLU A 477 0.27 -20.65 -5.48
C GLU A 477 1.40 -19.61 -5.34
N PRO A 478 2.46 -19.71 -6.18
CA PRO A 478 3.62 -18.84 -6.10
C PRO A 478 3.25 -17.41 -6.48
N SER A 479 3.91 -16.43 -5.86
CA SER A 479 3.78 -15.03 -6.30
C SER A 479 4.53 -14.83 -7.62
N GLU A 480 3.94 -14.05 -8.52
CA GLU A 480 4.61 -13.64 -9.77
C GLU A 480 5.65 -12.53 -9.53
N SER A 481 5.54 -11.80 -8.42
CA SER A 481 6.33 -10.60 -8.14
C SER A 481 7.42 -10.80 -7.08
N VAL A 482 7.29 -11.82 -6.23
CA VAL A 482 8.19 -12.12 -5.12
C VAL A 482 8.62 -13.59 -5.17
N THR A 483 9.89 -13.81 -5.54
CA THR A 483 10.50 -15.14 -5.72
C THR A 483 11.92 -15.20 -5.13
N GLY A 484 12.48 -16.40 -5.02
CA GLY A 484 13.80 -16.64 -4.44
C GLY A 484 13.81 -16.45 -2.92
N SER A 485 14.96 -16.05 -2.38
CA SER A 485 15.11 -15.79 -0.95
C SER A 485 15.59 -14.37 -0.67
N GLU A 486 15.15 -13.78 0.44
CA GLU A 486 15.48 -12.42 0.85
C GLU A 486 15.94 -12.38 2.32
N VAL A 487 16.99 -11.61 2.58
CA VAL A 487 17.56 -11.42 3.92
C VAL A 487 17.05 -10.12 4.52
N PHE A 488 16.43 -10.19 5.68
CA PHE A 488 16.01 -9.05 6.50
C PHE A 488 17.00 -8.88 7.65
N ASP A 489 17.80 -7.82 7.61
CA ASP A 489 18.83 -7.54 8.62
C ASP A 489 18.31 -6.61 9.72
N PHE A 490 17.91 -7.20 10.84
CA PHE A 490 17.48 -6.47 12.03
C PHE A 490 18.63 -6.08 12.97
N SER A 491 19.85 -6.60 12.74
CA SER A 491 21.00 -6.43 13.64
C SER A 491 21.53 -5.00 13.68
N THR A 492 21.34 -4.27 12.58
CA THR A 492 21.77 -2.86 12.44
C THR A 492 21.12 -1.91 13.45
N LYS A 493 19.93 -2.25 13.96
CA LYS A 493 19.18 -1.43 14.92
C LYS A 493 18.99 -2.12 16.28
N GLY A 494 19.34 -3.39 16.39
CA GLY A 494 19.14 -4.21 17.59
C GLY A 494 17.69 -4.69 17.78
N PRO A 495 17.40 -5.29 18.96
CA PRO A 495 16.11 -5.88 19.29
C PRO A 495 14.93 -4.91 19.21
N GLY A 496 13.84 -5.33 18.58
CA GLY A 496 12.56 -4.63 18.57
C GLY A 496 11.54 -5.21 19.56
N VAL A 497 10.40 -4.54 19.72
CA VAL A 497 9.33 -4.93 20.65
C VAL A 497 8.04 -5.23 19.87
N ILE A 498 7.50 -6.43 20.05
CA ILE A 498 6.16 -6.79 19.57
C ILE A 498 5.28 -7.08 20.78
N ILE A 499 4.15 -6.38 20.86
CA ILE A 499 3.20 -6.38 21.98
C ILE A 499 2.45 -7.72 22.04
N ALA A 500 1.67 -8.00 21.01
CA ALA A 500 0.82 -9.19 20.88
C ALA A 500 0.31 -9.29 19.45
N TYR A 501 -0.30 -10.44 19.12
CA TYR A 501 -1.20 -10.60 17.99
C TYR A 501 -2.64 -10.65 18.49
N ILE A 502 -3.49 -9.72 18.05
CA ILE A 502 -4.91 -9.66 18.43
C ILE A 502 -5.78 -10.07 17.24
N CYS A 503 -6.68 -11.04 17.46
CA CYS A 503 -7.47 -11.66 16.39
C CYS A 503 -8.84 -12.17 16.88
N GLY A 504 -9.63 -12.77 15.99
CA GLY A 504 -10.98 -13.32 16.25
C GLY A 504 -11.12 -14.76 15.76
N HIS A 505 -12.09 -15.02 14.89
CA HIS A 505 -12.35 -16.29 14.18
C HIS A 505 -12.90 -17.43 15.06
N GLU A 506 -12.36 -17.66 16.25
CA GLU A 506 -12.84 -18.73 17.13
C GLU A 506 -14.14 -18.40 17.85
N HIS A 507 -14.57 -17.14 17.86
CA HIS A 507 -15.78 -16.66 18.53
C HIS A 507 -15.79 -16.79 20.07
N TRP A 508 -14.73 -17.29 20.71
CA TRP A 508 -14.56 -17.31 22.17
C TRP A 508 -13.20 -16.72 22.57
N GLU A 509 -13.11 -16.26 23.82
CA GLU A 509 -11.85 -15.72 24.32
C GLU A 509 -10.85 -16.83 24.61
N THR A 510 -9.68 -16.78 23.96
CA THR A 510 -8.56 -17.65 24.27
C THR A 510 -7.24 -16.90 24.21
N VAL A 511 -6.19 -17.52 24.72
CA VAL A 511 -4.81 -17.02 24.67
C VAL A 511 -3.91 -18.18 24.30
N ARG A 512 -3.15 -18.00 23.21
CA ARG A 512 -2.19 -18.96 22.68
C ARG A 512 -0.82 -18.28 22.55
N ASN A 513 0.21 -19.06 22.23
CA ASN A 513 1.54 -18.52 21.95
C ASN A 513 1.98 -18.93 20.54
N LEU A 514 2.51 -17.97 19.78
CA LEU A 514 3.31 -18.22 18.59
C LEU A 514 4.78 -17.99 18.97
N GLY A 515 5.48 -19.08 19.32
CA GLY A 515 6.80 -18.96 19.94
C GLY A 515 6.72 -18.16 21.25
N THR A 516 7.36 -16.98 21.27
CA THR A 516 7.34 -16.05 22.43
C THR A 516 6.31 -14.93 22.32
N LEU A 517 5.56 -14.86 21.22
CA LEU A 517 4.50 -13.86 21.00
C LEU A 517 3.18 -14.39 21.56
N LYS A 518 2.50 -13.57 22.38
CA LYS A 518 1.13 -13.88 22.81
C LYS A 518 0.15 -13.61 21.67
N MET A 519 -0.65 -14.62 21.35
CA MET A 519 -1.83 -14.49 20.50
C MET A 519 -3.05 -14.40 21.41
N ILE A 520 -3.81 -13.32 21.28
CA ILE A 520 -4.98 -13.08 22.12
C ILE A 520 -6.20 -13.01 21.22
N VAL A 521 -7.11 -13.96 21.43
CA VAL A 521 -8.32 -14.11 20.64
C VAL A 521 -9.47 -13.42 21.36
N GLY A 522 -10.14 -12.52 20.63
CA GLY A 522 -11.38 -11.88 21.04
C GLY A 522 -12.57 -12.80 20.79
N THR A 523 -13.62 -12.62 21.56
CA THR A 523 -14.89 -13.31 21.30
C THR A 523 -15.72 -12.57 20.25
N CYS A 524 -16.70 -13.28 19.67
CA CYS A 524 -17.58 -12.72 18.66
C CYS A 524 -18.34 -11.47 19.16
N ALA A 525 -18.64 -10.52 18.27
CA ALA A 525 -19.27 -9.27 18.70
C ALA A 525 -20.68 -9.44 19.30
N PHE A 526 -21.35 -10.56 19.01
CA PHE A 526 -22.69 -10.86 19.48
C PHE A 526 -22.79 -12.27 20.07
N THR A 527 -23.92 -12.60 20.69
CA THR A 527 -24.24 -13.96 21.13
C THR A 527 -25.71 -14.31 20.87
N LYS A 528 -26.01 -15.61 20.80
CA LYS A 528 -27.38 -16.14 20.82
C LYS A 528 -27.90 -16.37 22.25
N ASP A 529 -27.00 -16.36 23.24
CA ASP A 529 -27.35 -16.52 24.64
C ASP A 529 -28.04 -15.26 25.17
N THR A 530 -29.28 -15.41 25.60
CA THR A 530 -30.12 -14.31 26.11
C THR A 530 -29.95 -14.09 27.61
N SER A 531 -29.15 -14.91 28.29
CA SER A 531 -28.86 -14.80 29.72
C SER A 531 -27.68 -13.89 30.06
N VAL A 532 -26.95 -13.44 29.05
CA VAL A 532 -25.78 -12.56 29.16
C VAL A 532 -25.94 -11.32 28.29
N ASP A 533 -25.05 -10.34 28.48
CA ASP A 533 -24.97 -9.18 27.58
C ASP A 533 -24.77 -9.64 26.13
N PHE A 534 -25.53 -9.05 25.20
CA PHE A 534 -25.51 -9.46 23.81
C PHE A 534 -24.19 -9.10 23.15
N GLU A 535 -23.69 -7.91 23.43
CA GLU A 535 -22.51 -7.33 22.81
C GLU A 535 -21.21 -7.77 23.51
N ALA A 536 -20.17 -7.96 22.71
CA ALA A 536 -18.78 -8.05 23.16
C ALA A 536 -17.86 -7.21 22.26
N PHE A 537 -17.02 -6.40 22.88
CA PHE A 537 -15.91 -5.71 22.22
C PHE A 537 -14.94 -5.20 23.29
N TYR A 538 -13.83 -4.61 22.87
CA TYR A 538 -12.71 -4.32 23.74
C TYR A 538 -12.19 -2.90 23.54
N GLN A 539 -11.79 -2.30 24.65
CA GLN A 539 -10.86 -1.18 24.65
C GLN A 539 -9.48 -1.72 25.09
N LEU A 540 -8.48 -1.60 24.24
CA LEU A 540 -7.11 -2.02 24.53
C LEU A 540 -6.28 -0.81 24.96
N SER A 541 -5.72 -0.81 26.16
CA SER A 541 -4.74 0.17 26.62
C SER A 541 -3.34 -0.40 26.54
N ILE A 542 -2.43 0.30 25.86
CA ILE A 542 -1.03 -0.05 25.74
C ILE A 542 -0.20 0.92 26.58
N ASP A 543 0.41 0.39 27.63
CA ASP A 543 1.42 1.08 28.43
C ASP A 543 2.81 0.62 27.98
N LYS A 544 3.54 1.51 27.30
CA LYS A 544 4.90 1.24 26.84
C LYS A 544 5.92 1.21 27.96
N THR A 545 5.71 2.02 29.00
CA THR A 545 6.63 2.15 30.13
C THR A 545 6.55 0.90 30.99
N ALA A 546 5.34 0.47 31.34
CA ALA A 546 5.12 -0.76 32.10
C ALA A 546 5.23 -2.04 31.25
N ARG A 547 5.25 -1.92 29.91
CA ARG A 547 5.16 -3.02 28.94
C ARG A 547 3.95 -3.91 29.19
N MET A 548 2.79 -3.26 29.30
CA MET A 548 1.52 -3.91 29.60
C MET A 548 0.48 -3.61 28.52
N LEU A 549 -0.18 -4.66 28.05
CA LEU A 549 -1.39 -4.59 27.25
C LEU A 549 -2.57 -4.94 28.16
N ILE A 550 -3.52 -4.03 28.30
CA ILE A 550 -4.75 -4.24 29.07
C ILE A 550 -5.91 -4.27 28.09
N MET A 551 -6.68 -5.36 28.07
CA MET A 551 -7.90 -5.50 27.30
C MET A 551 -9.08 -5.30 28.25
N ASN A 552 -9.70 -4.13 28.22
CA ASN A 552 -10.93 -3.84 28.96
C ASN A 552 -12.13 -4.30 28.11
N GLY A 553 -12.65 -5.47 28.43
CA GLY A 553 -13.83 -6.03 27.76
C GLY A 553 -15.12 -5.30 28.15
N VAL A 554 -15.99 -5.12 27.17
CA VAL A 554 -17.34 -4.56 27.31
C VAL A 554 -18.39 -5.65 27.11
N GLY A 555 -19.45 -5.62 27.91
CA GLY A 555 -20.53 -6.61 27.90
C GLY A 555 -20.02 -7.97 28.34
N ARG A 556 -20.16 -8.97 27.47
CA ARG A 556 -19.73 -10.35 27.78
C ARG A 556 -18.23 -10.59 27.62
N ALA A 557 -17.47 -9.61 27.13
CA ALA A 557 -16.02 -9.71 27.00
C ALA A 557 -15.31 -9.51 28.36
N THR A 558 -14.29 -10.31 28.66
CA THR A 558 -13.58 -10.22 29.94
C THR A 558 -12.46 -9.19 29.94
N LYS A 559 -12.19 -8.61 31.13
CA LYS A 559 -11.00 -7.79 31.37
C LYS A 559 -9.76 -8.68 31.56
N ARG A 560 -8.72 -8.46 30.76
CA ARG A 560 -7.47 -9.26 30.77
C ARG A 560 -6.25 -8.35 30.65
N SER A 561 -5.12 -8.75 31.23
CA SER A 561 -3.87 -7.98 31.18
C SER A 561 -2.69 -8.89 30.86
N PHE A 562 -1.77 -8.39 30.03
CA PHE A 562 -0.63 -9.15 29.52
C PHE A 562 0.64 -8.30 29.53
N SER A 563 1.69 -8.83 30.15
CA SER A 563 3.05 -8.29 29.98
C SER A 563 3.63 -8.74 28.64
N TYR A 564 4.42 -7.88 28.00
CA TYR A 564 5.07 -8.18 26.72
C TYR A 564 6.55 -7.79 26.65
#